data_AF-A0A2M9IH55-F1
#
_entry.id   AF-A0A2M9IH55-F1
#
_cell.length_a   1.000
_cell.length_b   1.000
_cell.length_c   1.000
_cell.angle_alpha   90.00
_cell.angle_beta   90.00
_cell.angle_gamma   90.00
#
_symmetry.space_group_name_H-M   'P 1'
#
loop_
_entity.id
_entity.type
_entity.pdbx_description
1 polymer ?
#
loop_
_entity_poly.entity_id
_entity_poly.type
_entity_poly.pdbx_seq_one_letter_code
_entity_poly.pdbx_strand_id
1 'polypeptide(L)'
;MTRRTVPDHSWAAQPDPLLALAERELAFYSRSCDRARRLHRGTELGALTTTSVTVVAAGLHAPAWLTAMIAGGAVFFTGMRQLFDPGSRWVLTAQARETLRRAVDRYLLLPEAERDAAARQTLRHVIEEVGADELREWSDSRTRRPEPPVPAAGP
;
A
#
# COMPACT_ATOMS: atom_id res chain seq x y z
N MET A 1 -0.72 6.03 -5.02
CA MET A 1 0.55 6.35 -4.33
C MET A 1 0.44 7.78 -3.84
N THR A 2 0.36 7.98 -2.53
CA THR A 2 0.36 9.33 -1.96
C THR A 2 1.76 9.89 -2.19
N ARG A 3 1.89 11.05 -2.83
CA ARG A 3 3.17 11.77 -2.89
C ARG A 3 3.74 11.81 -1.47
N ARG A 4 5.00 11.41 -1.28
CA ARG A 4 5.78 11.83 -0.11
C ARG A 4 5.68 13.36 -0.11
N THR A 5 4.86 13.90 0.79
CA THR A 5 4.80 15.33 1.09
C THR A 5 6.22 15.80 1.42
N VAL A 6 6.51 17.06 1.14
CA VAL A 6 7.79 17.77 1.38
C VAL A 6 8.59 17.13 2.52
N PRO A 7 9.89 16.83 2.33
CA PRO A 7 10.68 16.17 3.35
C PRO A 7 10.75 17.04 4.61
N ASP A 8 9.85 16.74 5.54
CA ASP A 8 9.84 17.29 6.88
C ASP A 8 10.96 16.62 7.66
N HIS A 9 11.92 17.44 8.11
CA HIS A 9 13.08 17.02 8.89
C HIS A 9 12.89 17.28 10.40
N SER A 10 11.65 17.53 10.84
CA SER A 10 11.29 17.74 12.25
C SER A 10 11.77 16.63 13.19
N TRP A 11 11.95 15.41 12.70
CA TRP A 11 12.53 14.28 13.43
C TRP A 11 13.98 14.51 13.88
N ALA A 12 14.76 15.32 13.15
CA ALA A 12 16.16 15.58 13.46
C ALA A 12 16.35 16.42 14.74
N ALA A 13 15.31 17.15 15.16
CA ALA A 13 15.32 17.98 16.36
C ALA A 13 14.91 17.22 17.64
N GLN A 14 14.53 15.93 17.53
CA GLN A 14 14.12 15.13 18.68
C GLN A 14 15.32 14.62 19.49
N PRO A 15 15.14 14.29 20.79
CA PRO A 15 16.22 13.78 21.64
C PRO A 15 16.88 12.52 21.08
N ASP A 16 16.08 11.65 20.45
CA ASP A 16 16.55 10.50 19.67
C ASP A 16 16.02 10.62 18.22
N PRO A 17 16.81 11.22 17.31
CA PRO A 17 16.37 11.46 15.95
C PRO A 17 16.23 10.17 15.13
N LEU A 18 16.95 9.10 15.49
CA LEU A 18 16.89 7.83 14.78
C LEU A 18 15.60 7.09 15.13
N LEU A 19 15.26 7.04 16.41
CA LEU A 19 13.99 6.50 16.87
C LEU A 19 12.81 7.26 16.24
N ALA A 20 12.86 8.60 16.26
CA ALA A 20 11.83 9.45 15.65
C ALA A 20 11.61 9.17 14.15
N LEU A 21 12.70 8.94 13.41
CA LEU A 21 12.62 8.54 12.00
C LEU A 21 11.97 7.16 11.84
N ALA A 22 12.36 6.19 12.67
CA ALA A 22 11.82 4.83 12.64
C ALA A 22 10.31 4.80 12.94
N GLU A 23 9.86 5.52 13.96
CA GLU A 23 8.45 5.64 14.32
C GLU A 23 7.62 6.29 13.21
N ARG A 24 8.18 7.30 12.55
CA ARG A 24 7.53 7.96 11.41
C ARG A 24 7.34 7.00 10.24
N GLU A 25 8.37 6.25 9.86
CA GLU A 25 8.28 5.23 8.80
C GLU A 25 7.28 4.14 9.20
N LEU A 26 7.29 3.68 10.45
CA LEU A 26 6.31 2.73 10.97
C LEU A 26 4.86 3.27 10.85
N ALA A 27 4.64 4.54 11.20
CA ALA A 27 3.34 5.20 11.08
C ALA A 27 2.90 5.40 9.61
N PHE A 28 3.84 5.55 8.69
CA PHE A 28 3.55 5.58 7.26
C PHE A 28 3.10 4.20 6.76
N TYR A 29 3.81 3.14 7.13
CA TYR A 29 3.46 1.77 6.75
C TYR A 29 2.15 1.30 7.37
N SER A 30 1.87 1.65 8.63
CA SER A 30 0.59 1.33 9.28
C SER A 30 -0.60 1.93 8.53
N ARG A 31 -0.55 3.24 8.21
CA ARG A 31 -1.57 3.94 7.43
C ARG A 31 -1.72 3.36 6.03
N SER A 32 -0.62 2.95 5.41
CA SER A 32 -0.63 2.33 4.08
C SER A 32 -1.33 0.97 4.09
N CYS A 33 -1.04 0.10 5.06
CA CYS A 33 -1.74 -1.16 5.27
C CYS A 33 -3.24 -0.97 5.52
N ASP A 34 -3.62 0.00 6.35
CA ASP A 34 -5.02 0.23 6.68
C ASP A 34 -5.81 0.82 5.51
N ARG A 35 -5.18 1.70 4.72
CA ARG A 35 -5.78 2.17 3.46
C ARG A 35 -5.99 1.04 2.47
N ALA A 36 -5.01 0.14 2.31
CA ALA A 36 -5.13 -1.02 1.44
C ALA A 36 -6.29 -1.94 1.88
N ARG A 37 -6.44 -2.18 3.20
CA ARG A 37 -7.59 -2.93 3.74
C ARG A 37 -8.93 -2.26 3.45
N ARG A 38 -9.03 -0.93 3.63
CA ARG A 38 -10.25 -0.18 3.33
C ARG A 38 -10.60 -0.24 1.84
N LEU A 39 -9.61 -0.09 0.97
CA LEU A 39 -9.80 -0.20 -0.48
C LEU A 39 -10.29 -1.59 -0.87
N HIS A 40 -9.65 -2.65 -0.37
CA HIS A 40 -10.05 -4.01 -0.65
C HIS A 40 -11.51 -4.29 -0.21
N ARG A 41 -11.87 -3.96 1.03
CA ARG A 41 -13.26 -4.08 1.50
C ARG A 41 -14.24 -3.26 0.66
N GLY A 42 -13.87 -2.03 0.31
CA GLY A 42 -14.69 -1.17 -0.55
C GLY A 42 -14.91 -1.78 -1.94
N THR A 43 -13.87 -2.41 -2.51
CA THR A 43 -13.97 -3.08 -3.81
C THR A 43 -14.86 -4.31 -3.76
N GLU A 44 -14.77 -5.13 -2.71
CA GLU A 44 -15.60 -6.32 -2.54
C GLU A 44 -17.06 -5.95 -2.27
N LEU A 45 -17.31 -5.02 -1.36
CA LEU A 45 -18.66 -4.51 -1.09
C LEU A 45 -19.27 -3.89 -2.34
N GLY A 46 -18.49 -3.14 -3.11
CA GLY A 46 -18.93 -2.56 -4.37
C GLY A 46 -19.29 -3.62 -5.42
N ALA A 47 -18.46 -4.66 -5.56
CA ALA A 47 -18.75 -5.78 -6.44
C ALA A 47 -20.03 -6.52 -6.03
N LEU A 48 -20.19 -6.84 -4.74
CA LEU A 48 -21.40 -7.48 -4.19
C LEU A 48 -22.65 -6.61 -4.38
N THR A 49 -22.54 -5.32 -4.09
CA THR A 49 -23.67 -4.39 -4.27
C THR A 49 -24.08 -4.34 -5.74
N THR A 50 -23.10 -4.26 -6.64
CA THR A 50 -23.39 -4.18 -8.08
C THR A 50 -24.04 -5.46 -8.60
N THR A 51 -23.57 -6.63 -8.18
CA THR A 51 -24.18 -7.91 -8.58
C THR A 51 -25.60 -8.05 -8.02
N SER A 52 -25.83 -7.70 -6.76
CA SER A 52 -27.17 -7.70 -6.15
C SER A 52 -28.13 -6.72 -6.84
N VAL A 53 -27.69 -5.50 -7.14
CA VAL A 53 -28.52 -4.48 -7.79
C VAL A 53 -28.86 -4.88 -9.23
N THR A 54 -27.96 -5.57 -9.94
CA THR A 54 -28.25 -6.11 -11.29
C THR A 54 -29.48 -7.02 -11.28
N VAL A 55 -29.58 -7.92 -10.30
CA VAL A 55 -30.70 -8.88 -10.19
C VAL A 55 -32.03 -8.15 -9.96
N VAL A 56 -32.02 -7.15 -9.06
CA VAL A 56 -33.21 -6.34 -8.77
C VAL A 56 -33.63 -5.52 -10.00
N ALA A 57 -32.68 -4.90 -10.70
CA ALA A 57 -32.94 -4.10 -11.89
C ALA A 57 -33.51 -4.94 -13.05
N ALA A 58 -33.00 -6.17 -13.24
CA ALA A 58 -33.53 -7.11 -14.23
C ALA A 58 -34.98 -7.52 -13.90
N GLY A 59 -35.26 -7.84 -12.62
CA GLY A 59 -36.60 -8.23 -12.17
C GLY A 59 -37.64 -7.12 -12.31
N LEU A 60 -37.24 -5.86 -12.16
CA LEU A 60 -38.13 -4.69 -12.23
C LEU A 60 -38.25 -4.06 -13.63
N HIS A 61 -37.62 -4.64 -14.66
CA HIS A 61 -37.57 -4.05 -16.02
C HIS A 61 -37.05 -2.61 -15.99
N ALA A 62 -35.96 -2.39 -15.25
CA ALA A 62 -35.46 -1.07 -14.96
C ALA A 62 -35.09 -0.26 -16.23
N PRO A 63 -35.27 1.07 -16.19
CA PRO A 63 -34.93 1.95 -17.32
C PRO A 63 -33.44 1.92 -17.64
N ALA A 64 -33.12 2.06 -18.94
CA ALA A 64 -31.78 1.82 -19.50
C ALA A 64 -30.63 2.58 -18.81
N TRP A 65 -30.88 3.78 -18.30
CA TRP A 65 -29.87 4.57 -17.60
C TRP A 65 -29.42 3.91 -16.27
N LEU A 66 -30.34 3.21 -15.59
CA LEU A 66 -30.04 2.51 -14.34
C LEU A 66 -29.19 1.26 -14.62
N THR A 67 -29.55 0.50 -15.66
CA THR A 67 -28.81 -0.68 -16.13
C THR A 67 -27.39 -0.29 -16.57
N ALA A 68 -27.23 0.84 -17.26
CA ALA A 68 -25.93 1.37 -17.65
C ALA A 68 -25.06 1.75 -16.44
N MET A 69 -25.64 2.38 -15.41
CA MET A 69 -24.91 2.71 -14.17
C MET A 69 -24.43 1.44 -13.44
N ILE A 70 -25.26 0.41 -13.39
CA ILE A 70 -24.92 -0.88 -12.77
C ILE A 70 -23.80 -1.58 -13.54
N ALA A 71 -23.93 -1.68 -14.87
CA ALA A 71 -22.90 -2.28 -15.72
C ALA A 71 -21.57 -1.50 -15.63
N GLY A 72 -21.63 -0.17 -15.67
CA GLY A 72 -20.48 0.71 -15.50
C GLY A 72 -19.80 0.53 -14.14
N GLY A 73 -20.59 0.40 -13.06
CA GLY A 73 -20.10 0.07 -11.73
C GLY A 73 -19.32 -1.25 -11.70
N ALA A 74 -19.84 -2.30 -12.34
CA ALA A 74 -19.20 -3.62 -12.36
C ALA A 74 -17.83 -3.57 -13.06
N VAL A 75 -17.76 -2.87 -14.20
CA VAL A 75 -16.52 -2.64 -14.94
C VAL A 75 -15.54 -1.80 -14.11
N PHE A 76 -16.03 -0.75 -13.44
CA PHE A 76 -15.21 0.10 -12.57
C PHE A 76 -14.59 -0.71 -11.41
N PHE A 77 -15.39 -1.51 -10.68
CA PHE A 77 -14.87 -2.35 -9.59
C PHE A 77 -13.89 -3.41 -10.10
N THR A 78 -14.15 -3.98 -11.27
CA THR A 78 -13.23 -4.94 -11.91
C THR A 78 -11.90 -4.27 -12.29
N GLY A 79 -11.95 -3.10 -12.91
CA GLY A 79 -10.76 -2.31 -13.26
C GLY A 79 -9.99 -1.84 -12.02
N MET A 80 -10.69 -1.48 -10.95
CA MET A 80 -10.09 -1.13 -9.66
C MET A 80 -9.36 -2.33 -9.05
N ARG A 81 -9.92 -3.54 -9.13
CA ARG A 81 -9.25 -4.77 -8.68
C ARG A 81 -7.94 -5.02 -9.44
N GLN A 82 -7.94 -4.80 -10.76
CA GLN A 82 -6.75 -4.94 -11.61
C GLN A 82 -5.71 -3.85 -11.35
N LEU A 83 -6.14 -2.59 -11.16
CA LEU A 83 -5.24 -1.46 -11.00
C LEU A 83 -4.52 -1.46 -9.65
N PHE A 84 -5.20 -1.91 -8.60
CA PHE A 84 -4.65 -1.83 -7.24
C PHE A 84 -3.86 -3.06 -6.80
N ASP A 85 -4.02 -4.22 -7.47
CA ASP A 85 -3.51 -5.53 -7.04
C ASP A 85 -3.26 -5.62 -5.52
N PRO A 86 -4.32 -5.47 -4.70
CA PRO A 86 -4.17 -5.10 -3.30
C PRO A 86 -3.47 -6.16 -2.47
N GLY A 87 -3.54 -7.43 -2.91
CA GLY A 87 -3.01 -8.58 -2.18
C GLY A 87 -1.48 -8.57 -2.11
N SER A 88 -0.80 -8.47 -3.25
CA SER A 88 0.67 -8.50 -3.34
C SER A 88 1.29 -7.32 -2.60
N ARG A 89 0.77 -6.11 -2.85
CA ARG A 89 1.28 -4.87 -2.25
C ARG A 89 1.01 -4.80 -0.74
N TRP A 90 -0.14 -5.29 -0.27
CA TRP A 90 -0.45 -5.26 1.16
C TRP A 90 0.49 -6.16 1.96
N VAL A 91 0.80 -7.36 1.47
CA VAL A 91 1.70 -8.30 2.15
C VAL A 91 3.09 -7.69 2.31
N LEU A 92 3.64 -7.10 1.25
CA LEU A 92 4.94 -6.42 1.28
C LEU A 92 4.95 -5.25 2.28
N THR A 93 3.92 -4.40 2.24
CA THR A 93 3.81 -3.26 3.16
C THR A 93 3.65 -3.74 4.62
N ALA A 94 2.94 -4.85 4.84
CA ALA A 94 2.75 -5.45 6.16
C ALA A 94 4.03 -6.11 6.69
N GLN A 95 4.81 -6.75 5.82
CA GLN A 95 6.14 -7.29 6.15
C GLN A 95 7.09 -6.15 6.54
N ALA A 96 7.19 -5.10 5.74
CA ALA A 96 8.00 -3.92 6.05
C ALA A 96 7.61 -3.31 7.41
N ARG A 97 6.30 -3.13 7.65
CA ARG A 97 5.77 -2.66 8.94
C ARG A 97 6.22 -3.55 10.10
N GLU A 98 6.06 -4.86 9.98
CA GLU A 98 6.34 -5.79 11.07
C GLU A 98 7.84 -5.90 11.36
N THR A 99 8.69 -5.88 10.32
CA THR A 99 10.14 -5.82 10.46
C THR A 99 10.57 -4.55 11.20
N LEU A 100 10.05 -3.38 10.79
CA LEU A 100 10.34 -2.10 11.45
C LEU A 100 9.84 -2.10 12.90
N ARG A 101 8.62 -2.57 13.14
CA ARG A 101 8.01 -2.65 14.47
C ARG A 101 8.88 -3.48 15.42
N ARG A 102 9.32 -4.66 15.00
CA ARG A 102 10.19 -5.53 15.80
C ARG A 102 11.57 -4.91 16.07
N ALA A 103 12.09 -4.11 15.15
CA ALA A 103 13.35 -3.40 15.37
C ALA A 103 13.20 -2.25 16.37
N VAL A 104 12.13 -1.46 16.24
CA VAL A 104 11.80 -0.39 17.20
C VAL A 104 11.51 -0.97 18.58
N ASP A 105 10.68 -2.01 18.68
CA ASP A 105 10.37 -2.68 19.95
C ASP A 105 11.66 -3.20 20.62
N ARG A 106 12.54 -3.87 19.86
CA ARG A 106 13.85 -4.31 20.38
C ARG A 106 14.70 -3.15 20.88
N TYR A 107 14.76 -2.04 20.14
CA TYR A 107 15.54 -0.86 20.52
C TYR A 107 14.99 -0.19 21.78
N LEU A 108 13.67 -0.10 21.91
CA LEU A 108 13.00 0.49 23.07
C LEU A 108 13.12 -0.37 24.33
N LEU A 109 13.23 -1.69 24.18
CA LEU A 109 13.47 -2.62 25.29
C LEU A 109 14.85 -2.46 25.92
N LEU A 110 15.83 -1.86 25.22
CA LEU A 110 17.09 -1.48 25.86
C LEU A 110 16.88 -0.27 26.77
N PRO A 111 17.42 -0.30 28.01
CA PRO A 111 17.54 0.88 28.85
C PRO A 111 18.22 2.03 28.10
N GLU A 112 17.85 3.27 28.37
CA GLU A 112 18.41 4.44 27.65
C GLU A 112 19.94 4.51 27.72
N ALA A 113 20.54 4.06 28.83
CA ALA A 113 21.98 3.98 29.01
C ALA A 113 22.67 2.94 28.10
N GLU A 114 21.93 1.92 27.65
CA GLU A 114 22.42 0.84 26.78
C GLU A 114 22.08 1.08 25.30
N ARG A 115 21.39 2.19 24.96
CA ARG A 115 21.10 2.61 23.58
C ARG A 115 22.32 3.27 22.92
N ASP A 116 23.41 2.52 22.92
CA ASP A 116 24.72 2.91 22.43
C ASP A 116 24.79 3.01 20.90
N ALA A 117 25.99 3.26 20.39
CA ALA A 117 26.22 3.37 18.95
C ALA A 117 25.89 2.07 18.19
N ALA A 118 26.08 0.89 18.80
CA ALA A 118 25.80 -0.40 18.17
C ALA A 118 24.30 -0.66 18.05
N ALA A 119 23.53 -0.35 19.10
CA ALA A 119 22.07 -0.41 19.07
C ALA A 119 21.49 0.53 18.00
N ARG A 120 22.01 1.76 17.91
CA ARG A 120 21.63 2.73 16.88
C ARG A 120 22.01 2.27 15.47
N GLN A 121 23.19 1.68 15.29
CA GLN A 121 23.61 1.16 14.00
C GLN A 121 22.72 0.01 13.54
N THR A 122 22.32 -0.87 14.46
CA THR A 122 21.39 -1.98 14.18
C THR A 122 20.03 -1.46 13.72
N LEU A 123 19.46 -0.47 14.41
CA LEU A 123 18.19 0.13 14.02
C LEU A 123 18.30 0.82 12.64
N ARG A 124 19.39 1.56 12.41
CA ARG A 124 19.65 2.21 11.11
C ARG A 124 19.71 1.19 9.97
N HIS A 125 20.45 0.10 10.16
CA HIS A 125 20.57 -0.95 9.14
C HIS A 125 19.20 -1.49 8.75
N VAL A 126 18.32 -1.76 9.71
CA VAL A 126 16.97 -2.27 9.41
C VAL A 126 16.14 -1.25 8.63
N ILE A 127 16.24 0.05 8.96
CA ILE A 127 15.53 1.10 8.21
C ILE A 127 16.00 1.14 6.75
N GLU A 128 17.32 1.11 6.55
CA GLU A 128 17.94 1.13 5.21
C GLU A 128 17.58 -0.13 4.40
N GLU A 129 17.59 -1.30 5.03
CA GLU A 129 17.24 -2.58 4.44
C GLU A 129 15.79 -2.60 3.96
N VAL A 130 14.84 -2.15 4.79
CA VAL A 130 13.42 -2.03 4.40
C VAL A 130 13.27 -1.08 3.20
N GLY A 131 13.96 0.06 3.20
CA GLY A 131 13.95 0.98 2.06
C GLY A 131 14.54 0.38 0.78
N ALA A 132 15.62 -0.40 0.90
CA ALA A 132 16.27 -1.07 -0.22
C ALA A 132 15.42 -2.21 -0.80
N ASP A 133 14.74 -2.97 0.05
CA ASP A 133 13.77 -4.01 -0.36
C ASP A 133 12.62 -3.39 -1.17
N GLU A 134 12.06 -2.25 -0.71
CA GLU A 134 10.99 -1.58 -1.45
C GLU A 134 11.45 -1.07 -2.82
N LEU A 135 12.67 -0.54 -2.90
CA LEU A 135 13.22 -0.07 -4.16
C LEU A 135 13.42 -1.23 -5.15
N ARG A 136 13.92 -2.38 -4.68
CA ARG A 136 14.08 -3.60 -5.47
C ARG A 136 12.74 -4.12 -5.99
N GLU A 137 11.74 -4.19 -5.13
CA GLU A 137 10.40 -4.62 -5.54
C GLU A 137 9.78 -3.66 -6.57
N TRP A 138 10.02 -2.36 -6.42
CA TRP A 138 9.56 -1.37 -7.39
C TRP A 138 10.26 -1.54 -8.76
N SER A 139 11.56 -1.83 -8.78
CA SER A 139 12.26 -2.11 -10.04
C SER A 139 11.79 -3.42 -10.70
N ASP A 140 11.54 -4.46 -9.90
CA ASP A 140 11.11 -5.77 -10.40
C ASP A 140 9.69 -5.70 -10.98
N SER A 141 8.78 -5.01 -10.30
CA SER A 141 7.40 -4.81 -10.76
C SER A 141 7.32 -3.97 -12.05
N ARG A 142 8.27 -3.04 -12.28
CA ARG A 142 8.40 -2.30 -13.54
C ARG A 142 8.86 -3.19 -14.70
N THR A 143 9.81 -4.09 -14.43
CA THR A 143 10.41 -4.97 -15.43
C THR A 143 9.46 -6.07 -15.88
N ARG A 144 8.59 -6.53 -14.98
CA ARG A 144 7.63 -7.61 -15.26
C ARG A 144 6.38 -7.15 -16.05
N ARG A 145 6.17 -5.84 -16.28
CA ARG A 145 5.03 -5.35 -17.06
C ARG A 145 5.35 -5.53 -18.56
N PRO A 146 4.66 -6.44 -19.29
CA PRO A 146 4.91 -6.62 -20.72
C PRO A 146 4.65 -5.31 -21.45
N GLU A 147 5.56 -4.93 -22.35
CA GLU A 147 5.32 -3.83 -23.28
C GLU A 147 4.08 -4.19 -24.13
N PRO A 148 3.09 -3.29 -24.26
CA PRO A 148 1.94 -3.58 -25.10
C PRO A 148 2.43 -3.85 -26.53
N PRO A 149 1.94 -4.90 -27.21
CA PRO A 149 2.36 -5.19 -28.57
C PRO A 149 2.09 -3.97 -29.45
N VAL A 150 3.12 -3.53 -30.17
CA VAL A 150 3.00 -2.44 -31.14
C VAL A 150 1.90 -2.84 -32.14
N PRO A 151 0.85 -2.03 -32.36
CA PRO A 151 -0.18 -2.37 -33.32
C PRO A 151 0.49 -2.52 -34.68
N ALA A 152 0.39 -3.71 -35.26
CA ALA A 152 0.83 -3.94 -36.63
C ALA A 152 0.08 -2.96 -37.53
N ALA A 153 0.82 -2.01 -38.13
CA ALA A 153 0.26 -1.18 -39.18
C ALA A 153 -0.16 -2.12 -40.32
N GLY A 154 -1.48 -2.31 -40.46
CA GLY A 154 -2.04 -3.12 -41.52
C GLY A 154 -1.77 -2.50 -42.89
N PRO A 155 -1.62 -3.32 -43.95
CA PRO A 155 -1.40 -2.86 -45.32
C PRO A 155 -2.61 -2.14 -45.93
#